data_AF-A0A7W1SHB8-F1
#
_entry.id   AF-A0A7W1SHB8-F1
#
_cell.length_a   1.000
_cell.length_b   1.000
_cell.length_c   1.000
_cell.angle_alpha   90.00
_cell.angle_beta   90.00
_cell.angle_gamma   90.00
#
_symmetry.space_group_name_H-M   'P 1'
#
loop_
_entity.id
_entity.type
_entity.pdbx_description
1 polymer ?
#
loop_
_entity_poly.entity_id
_entity_poly.type
_entity_poly.pdbx_seq_one_letter_code
_entity_poly.pdbx_strand_id
1 'polypeptide(L)'
;AGFTAGQQRELAQRIIGQLGAGQKKLRVNPQIEREGWRLLGSLERLDAGQRAKLGDELLQRIRRDPRNTARLWTIGRLGARVPLYGPLNTVVPAAVAERWMEQLLALKELVPEGVAAVVQIGAMTGDAARDVAPGVRQRASERLVEAEVTEETQAPLQSIVPVDRAAATRVFGESLPQGLRVSGR
;
A
#
# COMPACT_ATOMS: atom_id res chain seq x y z
N ALA A 1 20.06 -10.47 5.15
CA ALA A 1 19.87 -10.04 3.75
C ALA A 1 18.44 -10.33 3.34
N GLY A 2 17.74 -9.38 2.70
CA GLY A 2 16.34 -9.56 2.27
C GLY A 2 16.20 -10.25 0.90
N PHE A 3 14.96 -10.55 0.49
CA PHE A 3 14.67 -11.17 -0.81
C PHE A 3 15.08 -10.30 -2.00
N THR A 4 15.69 -10.91 -3.01
CA THR A 4 16.01 -10.27 -4.28
C THR A 4 14.75 -9.96 -5.10
N ALA A 5 14.86 -9.12 -6.14
CA ALA A 5 13.74 -8.86 -7.05
C ALA A 5 13.25 -10.16 -7.74
N GLY A 6 14.14 -11.09 -8.08
CA GLY A 6 13.77 -12.40 -8.61
C GLY A 6 12.94 -13.21 -7.62
N GLN A 7 13.41 -13.34 -6.38
CA GLN A 7 12.72 -14.07 -5.31
C GLN A 7 11.36 -13.45 -4.97
N GLN A 8 11.26 -12.12 -4.93
CA GLN A 8 9.97 -11.46 -4.70
C GLN A 8 8.97 -11.71 -5.83
N ARG A 9 9.41 -11.73 -7.09
CA ARG A 9 8.53 -12.05 -8.23
C ARG A 9 8.01 -13.48 -8.17
N GLU A 10 8.88 -14.44 -7.88
CA GLU A 10 8.49 -15.86 -7.73
C GLU A 10 7.48 -16.04 -6.59
N LEU A 11 7.77 -15.42 -5.44
CA LEU A 11 6.87 -15.44 -4.28
C LEU A 11 5.51 -14.82 -4.62
N ALA A 12 5.49 -13.68 -5.31
CA ALA A 12 4.26 -13.06 -5.76
C ALA A 12 3.43 -13.98 -6.64
N GLN A 13 4.04 -14.61 -7.66
CA GLN A 13 3.35 -15.55 -8.56
C GLN A 13 2.70 -16.71 -7.80
N ARG A 14 3.42 -17.30 -6.84
CA ARG A 14 2.91 -18.38 -6.00
C ARG A 14 1.70 -17.94 -5.18
N ILE A 15 1.79 -16.79 -4.52
CA ILE A 15 0.71 -16.26 -3.67
C ILE A 15 -0.51 -15.87 -4.51
N ILE A 16 -0.31 -15.21 -5.66
CA ILE A 16 -1.38 -14.87 -6.60
C ILE A 16 -2.17 -16.12 -7.00
N GLY A 17 -1.47 -17.21 -7.33
CA GLY A 17 -2.09 -18.51 -7.63
C GLY A 17 -2.91 -19.06 -6.46
N GLN A 18 -2.41 -18.96 -5.23
CA GLN A 18 -3.12 -19.40 -4.03
C GLN A 18 -4.36 -18.56 -3.70
N LEU A 19 -4.33 -17.26 -4.00
CA LEU A 19 -5.45 -16.33 -3.80
C LEU A 19 -6.55 -16.45 -4.87
N GLY A 20 -6.41 -17.41 -5.80
CA GLY A 20 -7.40 -17.68 -6.84
C GLY A 20 -7.55 -16.55 -7.85
N ALA A 21 -6.54 -15.67 -7.99
CA ALA A 21 -6.51 -14.66 -9.04
C ALA A 21 -6.51 -15.36 -10.41
N GLY A 22 -7.68 -15.37 -11.07
CA GLY A 22 -7.88 -16.03 -12.37
C GLY A 22 -8.54 -17.41 -12.37
N GLN A 23 -8.94 -17.98 -11.23
CA GLN A 23 -9.62 -19.29 -11.16
C GLN A 23 -10.97 -19.22 -10.42
N LYS A 24 -12.03 -19.80 -11.01
CA LYS A 24 -13.39 -19.80 -10.45
C LYS A 24 -13.44 -20.66 -9.17
N LYS A 25 -13.74 -20.01 -8.03
CA LYS A 25 -14.19 -20.59 -6.75
C LYS A 25 -13.20 -21.51 -6.01
N LEU A 26 -11.96 -21.06 -5.77
CA LEU A 26 -11.22 -21.60 -4.63
C LEU A 26 -11.68 -20.85 -3.36
N ARG A 27 -12.34 -21.53 -2.42
CA ARG A 27 -12.66 -20.95 -1.11
C ARG A 27 -11.37 -20.90 -0.30
N VAL A 28 -10.63 -19.81 -0.44
CA VAL A 28 -9.39 -19.58 0.30
C VAL A 28 -9.74 -19.33 1.77
N ASN A 29 -8.96 -19.91 2.68
CA ASN A 29 -9.08 -19.62 4.10
C ASN A 29 -8.90 -18.10 4.33
N PRO A 30 -9.82 -17.40 5.03
CA PRO A 30 -9.72 -15.94 5.24
C PRO A 30 -8.40 -15.47 5.86
N GLN A 31 -7.77 -16.29 6.72
CA GLN A 31 -6.47 -15.99 7.29
C GLN A 31 -5.37 -16.03 6.22
N ILE A 32 -5.36 -17.09 5.40
CA ILE A 32 -4.41 -17.23 4.29
C ILE A 32 -4.62 -16.12 3.25
N GLU A 33 -5.86 -15.74 2.98
CA GLU A 33 -6.14 -14.60 2.10
C GLU A 33 -5.56 -13.31 2.66
N ARG A 34 -5.82 -13.01 3.93
CA ARG A 34 -5.29 -11.81 4.61
C ARG A 34 -3.77 -11.76 4.59
N GLU A 35 -3.11 -12.86 4.94
CA GLU A 35 -1.65 -12.97 5.00
C GLU A 35 -1.04 -12.88 3.59
N GLY A 36 -1.66 -13.52 2.60
CA GLY A 36 -1.25 -13.44 1.20
C GLY A 36 -1.29 -12.01 0.68
N TRP A 37 -2.36 -11.26 0.95
CA TRP A 37 -2.45 -9.84 0.57
C TRP A 37 -1.40 -8.99 1.28
N ARG A 38 -1.23 -9.16 2.59
CA ARG A 38 -0.18 -8.43 3.34
C ARG A 38 1.22 -8.73 2.82
N LEU A 39 1.48 -9.98 2.45
CA LEU A 39 2.73 -10.36 1.82
C LEU A 39 2.91 -9.64 0.49
N LEU A 40 1.92 -9.71 -0.43
CA LEU A 40 1.98 -9.03 -1.73
C LEU A 40 2.21 -7.52 -1.60
N GLY A 41 1.51 -6.85 -0.68
CA GLY A 41 1.71 -5.41 -0.42
C GLY A 41 3.11 -5.08 0.11
N SER A 42 3.79 -6.03 0.74
CA SER A 42 5.13 -5.86 1.27
C SER A 42 6.24 -6.03 0.22
N LEU A 43 5.93 -6.53 -0.99
CA LEU A 43 6.92 -6.79 -2.05
C LEU A 43 7.19 -5.53 -2.90
N GLU A 44 8.05 -4.65 -2.39
CA GLU A 44 8.38 -3.36 -3.03
C GLU A 44 9.37 -3.47 -4.20
N ARG A 45 9.95 -4.65 -4.45
CA ARG A 45 10.84 -4.89 -5.61
C ARG A 45 10.12 -5.49 -6.82
N LEU A 46 8.80 -5.70 -6.74
CA LEU A 46 7.99 -6.01 -7.92
C LEU A 46 8.00 -4.81 -8.86
N ASP A 47 8.11 -5.02 -10.16
CA ASP A 47 8.08 -3.93 -11.12
C ASP A 47 6.74 -3.18 -11.08
N ALA A 48 6.76 -1.92 -11.51
CA ALA A 48 5.60 -1.04 -11.49
C ALA A 48 4.40 -1.63 -12.26
N GLY A 49 4.66 -2.37 -13.35
CA GLY A 49 3.62 -3.01 -14.16
C GLY A 49 2.92 -4.15 -13.42
N GLN A 50 3.68 -5.01 -12.74
CA GLN A 50 3.12 -6.07 -11.89
C GLN A 50 2.32 -5.49 -10.73
N ARG A 51 2.83 -4.46 -10.06
CA ARG A 51 2.12 -3.77 -8.97
C ARG A 51 0.81 -3.14 -9.46
N ALA A 52 0.82 -2.54 -10.65
CA ALA A 52 -0.37 -1.99 -11.28
C ALA A 52 -1.44 -3.07 -11.56
N LYS A 53 -1.04 -4.21 -12.16
CA LYS A 53 -1.96 -5.33 -12.42
C LYS A 53 -2.58 -5.87 -11.12
N LEU A 54 -1.76 -6.04 -10.08
CA LEU A 54 -2.21 -6.49 -8.76
C LEU A 54 -3.22 -5.51 -8.13
N GLY A 55 -2.91 -4.22 -8.14
CA GLY A 55 -3.79 -3.21 -7.56
C GLY A 55 -5.12 -3.07 -8.30
N ASP A 56 -5.11 -3.19 -9.63
CA ASP A 56 -6.34 -3.16 -10.44
C ASP A 56 -7.27 -4.34 -10.10
N GLU A 57 -6.72 -5.55 -9.96
CA GLU A 57 -7.50 -6.71 -9.51
C GLU A 57 -8.02 -6.51 -8.08
N LEU A 58 -7.15 -6.04 -7.18
CA LEU A 58 -7.46 -5.83 -5.77
C LEU A 58 -8.59 -4.83 -5.58
N LEU A 59 -8.64 -3.75 -6.37
CA LEU A 59 -9.73 -2.78 -6.32
C LEU A 59 -11.09 -3.38 -6.69
N GLN A 60 -11.14 -4.35 -7.62
CA GLN A 60 -12.39 -5.07 -7.89
C GLN A 60 -12.87 -5.87 -6.68
N ARG A 61 -11.95 -6.39 -5.86
CA ARG A 61 -12.26 -7.09 -4.62
C ARG A 61 -12.67 -6.12 -3.50
N ILE A 62 -11.99 -4.97 -3.38
CA ILE A 62 -12.33 -3.91 -2.42
C ILE A 62 -13.75 -3.38 -2.67
N ARG A 63 -14.15 -3.16 -3.92
CA ARG A 63 -15.53 -2.72 -4.24
C ARG A 63 -16.61 -3.65 -3.69
N ARG A 64 -16.33 -4.96 -3.62
CA ARG A 64 -17.28 -5.97 -3.12
C ARG A 64 -17.28 -6.06 -1.59
N ASP A 65 -16.19 -5.67 -0.95
CA ASP A 65 -15.98 -5.74 0.49
C ASP A 65 -15.09 -4.55 0.93
N PRO A 66 -15.67 -3.33 0.98
CA PRO A 66 -14.93 -2.09 1.11
C PRO A 66 -14.40 -1.84 2.52
N ARG A 67 -14.72 -2.72 3.48
CA ARG A 67 -14.22 -2.68 4.86
C ARG A 67 -13.10 -3.70 5.11
N ASN A 68 -12.64 -4.41 4.07
CA ASN A 68 -11.58 -5.39 4.21
C ASN A 68 -10.21 -4.72 4.45
N THR A 69 -9.81 -4.66 5.72
CA THR A 69 -8.59 -3.96 6.16
C THR A 69 -7.32 -4.50 5.49
N ALA A 70 -7.24 -5.80 5.23
CA ALA A 70 -6.08 -6.41 4.56
C ALA A 70 -5.92 -5.93 3.12
N ARG A 71 -7.03 -5.86 2.38
CA ARG A 71 -7.06 -5.39 0.99
C ARG A 71 -6.80 -3.88 0.91
N LEU A 72 -7.42 -3.09 1.79
CA LEU A 72 -7.19 -1.64 1.88
C LEU A 72 -5.74 -1.30 2.23
N TRP A 73 -5.18 -1.98 3.23
CA TRP A 73 -3.75 -1.85 3.56
C TRP A 73 -2.88 -2.18 2.34
N THR A 74 -3.19 -3.28 1.65
CA THR A 74 -2.40 -3.74 0.51
C THR A 74 -2.43 -2.75 -0.66
N ILE A 75 -3.60 -2.18 -1.02
CA ILE A 75 -3.67 -1.20 -2.11
C ILE A 75 -2.90 0.08 -1.77
N GLY A 76 -2.96 0.53 -0.51
CA GLY A 76 -2.14 1.64 -0.02
C GLY A 76 -0.64 1.37 -0.22
N ARG A 77 -0.19 0.17 0.15
CA ARG A 77 1.22 -0.24 0.01
C ARG A 77 1.65 -0.43 -1.44
N LEU A 78 0.78 -0.94 -2.31
CA LEU A 78 1.03 -1.07 -3.75
C LEU A 78 1.17 0.30 -4.43
N GLY A 79 0.33 1.25 -4.02
CA GLY A 79 0.30 2.60 -4.57
C GLY A 79 1.15 3.62 -3.84
N ALA A 80 1.86 3.26 -2.76
CA ALA A 80 2.66 4.18 -1.96
C ALA A 80 3.68 4.94 -2.82
N ARG A 81 3.69 6.28 -2.70
CA ARG A 81 4.62 7.16 -3.44
C ARG A 81 6.03 7.14 -2.87
N VAL A 82 6.15 6.83 -1.58
CA VAL A 82 7.40 6.70 -0.83
C VAL A 82 7.59 5.23 -0.41
N PRO A 83 8.34 4.42 -1.19
CA PRO A 83 8.65 3.05 -0.80
C PRO A 83 9.54 3.04 0.44
N LEU A 84 9.41 2.00 1.27
CA LEU A 84 10.23 1.82 2.47
C LEU A 84 11.64 1.35 2.14
N TYR A 85 11.77 0.42 1.19
CA TYR A 85 13.02 -0.24 0.80
C TYR A 85 13.14 -0.52 -0.70
N GLY A 86 12.03 -0.44 -1.46
CA GLY A 86 12.01 -0.63 -2.90
C GLY A 86 12.65 0.54 -3.66
N PRO A 87 13.22 0.30 -4.84
CA PRO A 87 13.75 1.36 -5.68
C PRO A 87 12.62 2.20 -6.29
N LEU A 88 12.85 3.48 -6.58
CA LEU A 88 11.79 4.39 -7.04
C LEU A 88 11.15 3.98 -8.37
N ASN A 89 11.86 3.21 -9.21
CA ASN A 89 11.35 2.70 -10.47
C ASN A 89 10.28 1.59 -10.33
N THR A 90 9.98 1.13 -9.11
CA THR A 90 8.87 0.19 -8.85
C THR A 90 7.58 0.89 -8.42
N VAL A 91 7.62 2.20 -8.18
CA VAL A 91 6.43 3.00 -7.87
C VAL A 91 5.52 3.03 -9.10
N VAL A 92 4.22 2.75 -8.92
CA VAL A 92 3.28 2.74 -10.05
C VAL A 92 3.13 4.15 -10.64
N PRO A 93 2.91 4.31 -11.96
CA PRO A 93 2.75 5.62 -12.59
C PRO A 93 1.69 6.49 -11.91
N ALA A 94 1.87 7.81 -11.92
CA ALA A 94 0.93 8.76 -11.30
C ALA A 94 -0.52 8.55 -11.77
N ALA A 95 -0.75 8.38 -13.08
CA ALA A 95 -2.08 8.11 -13.63
C ALA A 95 -2.75 6.83 -13.08
N VAL A 96 -1.97 5.80 -12.73
CA VAL A 96 -2.50 4.58 -12.10
C VAL A 96 -2.90 4.88 -10.64
N ALA A 97 -2.03 5.57 -9.92
CA ALA A 97 -2.29 5.99 -8.54
C ALA A 97 -3.52 6.90 -8.43
N GLU A 98 -3.66 7.88 -9.33
CA GLU A 98 -4.84 8.75 -9.43
C GLU A 98 -6.12 7.95 -9.61
N ARG A 99 -6.14 7.04 -10.59
CA ARG A 99 -7.30 6.17 -10.85
C ARG A 99 -7.67 5.32 -9.63
N TRP A 100 -6.69 4.85 -8.87
CA TRP A 100 -6.92 4.07 -7.65
C TRP A 100 -7.46 4.95 -6.53
N MET A 101 -6.88 6.14 -6.34
CA MET A 101 -7.30 7.09 -5.34
C MET A 101 -8.76 7.50 -5.56
N GLU A 102 -9.15 7.85 -6.79
CA GLU A 102 -10.54 8.18 -7.13
C GLU A 102 -11.52 7.04 -6.78
N GLN A 103 -11.14 5.78 -7.02
CA GLN A 103 -11.98 4.64 -6.65
C GLN A 103 -12.13 4.45 -5.14
N LEU A 104 -11.08 4.78 -4.37
CA LEU A 104 -11.13 4.74 -2.91
C LEU A 104 -11.97 5.90 -2.36
N LEU A 105 -11.85 7.10 -2.92
CA LEU A 105 -12.64 8.27 -2.52
C LEU A 105 -14.14 8.08 -2.79
N ALA A 106 -14.48 7.31 -3.84
CA ALA A 106 -15.85 6.93 -4.17
C ALA A 106 -16.49 5.88 -3.23
N LEU A 107 -15.74 5.34 -2.26
CA LEU A 107 -16.31 4.45 -1.26
C LEU A 107 -17.26 5.24 -0.33
N LYS A 108 -18.40 4.62 -0.02
CA LYS A 108 -19.44 5.21 0.85
C LYS A 108 -18.87 5.63 2.22
N GLU A 109 -17.94 4.83 2.75
CA GLU A 109 -17.33 5.05 4.05
C GLU A 109 -15.82 4.79 3.93
N LEU A 110 -15.02 5.67 4.53
CA LEU A 110 -13.58 5.52 4.63
C LEU A 110 -13.21 5.03 6.03
N VAL A 111 -13.05 3.72 6.17
CA VAL A 111 -12.47 3.13 7.40
C VAL A 111 -10.99 3.51 7.52
N PRO A 112 -10.35 3.37 8.70
CA PRO A 112 -8.97 3.82 8.92
C PRO A 112 -7.95 3.32 7.88
N GLU A 113 -8.03 2.05 7.45
CA GLU A 113 -7.13 1.53 6.41
C GLU A 113 -7.41 2.13 5.03
N GLY A 114 -8.63 2.56 4.75
CA GLY A 114 -8.99 3.28 3.53
C GLY A 114 -8.41 4.70 3.53
N VAL A 115 -8.50 5.39 4.66
CA VAL A 115 -7.83 6.70 4.87
C VAL A 115 -6.32 6.55 4.67
N ALA A 116 -5.69 5.58 5.34
CA ALA A 116 -4.27 5.32 5.22
C ALA A 116 -3.85 4.99 3.77
N ALA A 117 -4.69 4.25 3.03
CA ALA A 117 -4.43 3.95 1.62
C ALA A 117 -4.46 5.21 0.75
N VAL A 118 -5.47 6.07 0.91
CA VAL A 118 -5.58 7.35 0.20
C VAL A 118 -4.35 8.23 0.48
N VAL A 119 -3.97 8.37 1.75
CA VAL A 119 -2.81 9.18 2.16
C VAL A 119 -1.51 8.63 1.55
N GLN A 120 -1.28 7.30 1.59
CA GLN A 120 -0.08 6.70 1.02
C GLN A 120 -0.02 6.85 -0.51
N ILE A 121 -1.16 6.74 -1.19
CA ILE A 121 -1.27 6.84 -2.65
C ILE A 121 -1.07 8.29 -3.11
N GLY A 122 -1.58 9.26 -2.35
CA GLY A 122 -1.53 10.69 -2.69
C GLY A 122 -0.33 11.46 -2.11
N ALA A 123 0.52 10.80 -1.29
CA ALA A 123 1.60 11.46 -0.59
C ALA A 123 2.53 12.24 -1.53
N MET A 124 2.77 13.51 -1.23
CA MET A 124 3.69 14.37 -1.98
C MET A 124 5.13 13.91 -1.77
N THR A 125 5.88 13.85 -2.86
CA THR A 125 7.29 13.42 -2.85
C THR A 125 8.24 14.49 -3.37
N GLY A 126 7.72 15.55 -4.00
CA GLY A 126 8.53 16.59 -4.65
C GLY A 126 9.03 16.19 -6.03
N ASP A 127 8.57 15.06 -6.56
CA ASP A 127 8.90 14.54 -7.88
C ASP A 127 7.63 14.48 -8.74
N ALA A 128 7.53 15.40 -9.69
CA ALA A 128 6.36 15.55 -10.55
C ALA A 128 6.04 14.30 -11.38
N ALA A 129 7.01 13.41 -11.63
CA ALA A 129 6.77 12.17 -12.37
C ALA A 129 6.04 11.11 -11.52
N ARG A 130 6.12 11.20 -10.18
CA ARG A 130 5.53 10.24 -9.24
C ARG A 130 4.31 10.77 -8.52
N ASP A 131 4.28 12.08 -8.28
CA ASP A 131 3.20 12.77 -7.57
C ASP A 131 1.92 12.76 -8.40
N VAL A 132 0.80 12.42 -7.76
CA VAL A 132 -0.53 12.52 -8.37
C VAL A 132 -0.92 13.98 -8.57
N ALA A 133 -1.71 14.32 -9.59
CA ALA A 133 -2.04 15.70 -9.92
C ALA A 133 -2.65 16.48 -8.74
N PRO A 134 -2.34 17.78 -8.58
CA PRO A 134 -2.81 18.59 -7.45
C PRO A 134 -4.33 18.56 -7.25
N GLY A 135 -5.11 18.58 -8.33
CA GLY A 135 -6.58 18.53 -8.25
C GLY A 135 -7.12 17.21 -7.68
N VAL A 136 -6.41 16.09 -7.88
CA VAL A 136 -6.78 14.78 -7.31
C VAL A 136 -6.44 14.75 -5.81
N ARG A 137 -5.29 15.33 -5.40
CA ARG A 137 -4.95 15.48 -3.97
C ARG A 137 -5.93 16.38 -3.25
N GLN A 138 -6.35 17.48 -3.87
CA GLN A 138 -7.32 18.40 -3.30
C GLN A 138 -8.66 17.71 -3.01
N ARG A 139 -9.20 16.94 -3.97
CA ARG A 139 -10.39 16.11 -3.75
C ARG A 139 -10.21 15.09 -2.63
N ALA A 140 -9.02 14.49 -2.52
CA ALA A 140 -8.71 13.58 -1.43
C ALA A 140 -8.75 14.29 -0.07
N SER A 141 -8.12 15.46 0.05
CA SER A 141 -8.17 16.27 1.28
C SER A 141 -9.59 16.66 1.66
N GLU A 142 -10.40 17.15 0.70
CA GLU A 142 -11.82 17.49 0.95
C GLU A 142 -12.60 16.30 1.49
N ARG A 143 -12.46 15.14 0.84
CA ARG A 143 -13.13 13.90 1.25
C ARG A 143 -12.68 13.39 2.64
N LEU A 144 -11.42 13.63 3.01
CA LEU A 144 -10.88 13.26 4.32
C LEU A 144 -11.36 14.22 5.42
N VAL A 145 -11.51 15.51 5.12
CA VAL A 145 -12.15 16.48 6.02
C VAL A 145 -13.61 16.11 6.26
N GLU A 146 -14.36 15.75 5.23
CA GLU A 146 -15.75 15.25 5.36
C GLU A 146 -15.84 13.97 6.21
N ALA A 147 -14.79 13.17 6.23
CA ALA A 147 -14.66 11.98 7.06
C ALA A 147 -14.08 12.25 8.46
N GLU A 148 -13.96 13.53 8.84
CA GLU A 148 -13.44 13.97 10.15
C GLU A 148 -12.01 13.49 10.46
N VAL A 149 -11.20 13.30 9.42
CA VAL A 149 -9.80 12.87 9.56
C VAL A 149 -8.92 14.05 10.00
N THR A 150 -8.02 13.81 10.96
CA THR A 150 -7.14 14.86 11.50
C THR A 150 -6.19 15.45 10.47
N GLU A 151 -5.85 16.73 10.60
CA GLU A 151 -4.88 17.40 9.73
C GLU A 151 -3.51 16.70 9.70
N GLU A 152 -3.06 16.16 10.84
CA GLU A 152 -1.82 15.39 10.93
C GLU A 152 -1.82 14.18 9.99
N THR A 153 -2.95 13.47 9.90
CA THR A 153 -3.10 12.32 8.99
C THR A 153 -3.14 12.77 7.52
N GLN A 154 -3.67 13.97 7.26
CA GLN A 154 -3.77 14.53 5.91
C GLN A 154 -2.47 15.21 5.43
N ALA A 155 -1.55 15.55 6.33
CA ALA A 155 -0.33 16.31 6.03
C ALA A 155 0.47 15.81 4.81
N PRO A 156 0.62 14.48 4.57
CA PRO A 156 1.32 13.98 3.39
C PRO A 156 0.68 14.36 2.05
N LEU A 157 -0.62 14.68 2.00
CA LEU A 157 -1.30 15.13 0.78
C LEU A 157 -1.02 16.60 0.44
N GLN A 158 -0.62 17.38 1.44
CA GLN A 158 -0.48 18.83 1.39
C GLN A 158 0.99 19.29 1.36
N SER A 159 1.89 18.48 1.93
CA SER A 159 3.31 18.79 2.05
C SER A 159 4.16 17.52 2.02
N ILE A 160 5.45 17.69 1.69
CA ILE A 160 6.40 16.58 1.74
C ILE A 160 6.69 16.28 3.21
N VAL A 161 6.24 15.10 3.67
CA VAL A 161 6.54 14.60 5.01
C VAL A 161 7.73 13.65 4.93
N PRO A 162 8.86 13.94 5.62
CA PRO A 162 10.00 13.04 5.65
C PRO A 162 9.60 11.68 6.26
N VAL A 163 9.74 10.61 5.47
CA VAL A 163 9.60 9.26 5.99
C VAL A 163 10.96 8.84 6.55
N ASP A 164 11.05 8.65 7.86
CA ASP A 164 12.22 8.02 8.46
C ASP A 164 12.28 6.54 8.02
N ARG A 165 13.01 6.30 6.93
CA ARG A 165 13.23 4.96 6.37
C ARG A 165 13.95 4.05 7.38
N ALA A 166 14.76 4.59 8.28
CA ALA A 166 15.48 3.82 9.29
C ALA A 166 14.57 3.42 10.48
N ALA A 167 13.58 4.25 10.83
CA ALA A 167 12.51 3.87 11.76
C ALA A 167 11.58 2.84 11.13
N ALA A 168 11.17 3.03 9.88
CA ALA A 168 10.34 2.06 9.16
C ALA A 168 11.05 0.69 9.05
N THR A 169 12.33 0.66 8.68
CA THR A 169 13.10 -0.59 8.59
C THR A 169 13.28 -1.27 9.94
N ARG A 170 13.42 -0.51 11.05
CA ARG A 170 13.48 -1.09 12.41
C ARG A 170 12.17 -1.79 12.79
N VAL A 171 11.02 -1.18 12.49
CA VAL A 171 9.69 -1.77 12.75
C VAL A 171 9.46 -3.06 11.96
N PHE A 172 10.04 -3.19 10.76
CA PHE A 172 9.93 -4.38 9.92
C PHE A 172 11.11 -5.37 10.06
N GLY A 173 12.17 -5.00 10.76
CA GLY A 173 13.45 -5.72 10.78
C GLY A 173 13.74 -6.52 12.04
N GLU A 174 13.29 -6.05 13.22
CA GLU A 174 13.35 -6.76 14.50
C GLU A 174 12.79 -5.81 15.56
N SER A 175 11.55 -6.04 16.02
CA SER A 175 11.25 -5.68 17.40
C SER A 175 11.91 -6.75 18.25
N LEU A 176 13.09 -6.47 18.82
CA LEU A 176 13.51 -7.16 20.03
C LEU A 176 12.36 -6.93 21.04
N PRO A 177 11.69 -8.00 21.53
CA PRO A 177 10.68 -7.85 22.55
C PRO A 177 11.27 -7.05 23.71
N GLN A 178 10.47 -6.14 24.30
CA GLN A 178 10.89 -5.43 25.50
C GLN A 178 11.27 -6.45 26.57
N GLY A 179 12.58 -6.66 26.78
CA GLY A 179 13.11 -7.66 27.70
C GLY A 179 14.41 -8.35 27.29
N LEU A 180 14.80 -8.35 26.00
CA LEU A 180 16.07 -8.96 25.58
C LEU A 180 17.18 -7.91 25.42
N ARG A 181 18.09 -7.88 26.40
CA ARG A 181 19.39 -7.20 26.28
C ARG A 181 20.42 -8.19 25.76
N VAL A 182 21.09 -7.84 24.65
CA VAL A 182 22.31 -8.55 24.23
C VAL A 182 23.40 -8.18 25.22
N SER A 183 23.71 -9.10 26.14
CA SER A 183 24.90 -8.98 26.97
C SER A 183 26.11 -9.26 26.09
N GLY A 184 26.84 -8.21 25.74
CA GLY A 184 28.08 -8.36 24.99
C GLY A 184 29.16 -9.02 25.85
N ARG A 185 29.68 -10.15 25.37
CA ARG A 185 31.10 -10.50 25.40
C ARG A 185 31.42 -11.42 24.24
#